data_AF-A0A7W1AUX3-F1
#
_entry.id   AF-A0A7W1AUX3-F1
#
_cell.length_a   1.000
_cell.length_b   1.000
_cell.length_c   1.000
_cell.angle_alpha   90.00
_cell.angle_beta   90.00
_cell.angle_gamma   90.00
#
_symmetry.space_group_name_H-M   'P 1'
#
loop_
_entity.id
_entity.type
_entity.pdbx_description
1 polymer ?
#
loop_
_entity_poly.entity_id
_entity_poly.type
_entity_poly.pdbx_seq_one_letter_code
_entity_poly.pdbx_strand_id
1 'polypeptide(L)'
;MASVTDRKQIGQDDSFDLIKRSLNDPSSEVRNVAVRAFYDLNPDLAASFLNNVLMQGSPEERRNIGAALVGSGLADHAVDTLTGEGQQNAYSAFSLLFLVAKAGEVEPLMRVIEDHPNIQLRLAVIKLLALSGEPKILTAFYGLAQRRSLPSEIRSAVREAIFQISREPR
;
A
#
# COMPACT_ATOMS: atom_id res chain seq x y z
N MET A 1 19.93 36.35 -13.24
CA MET A 1 19.00 35.59 -14.11
C MET A 1 18.72 34.27 -13.39
N ALA A 2 17.67 34.20 -12.56
CA ALA A 2 17.26 32.92 -11.98
C ALA A 2 16.78 32.01 -13.12
N SER A 3 17.33 30.80 -13.21
CA SER A 3 17.09 29.91 -14.34
C SER A 3 15.63 29.40 -14.29
N VAL A 4 15.03 29.11 -15.44
CA VAL A 4 13.67 28.53 -15.51
C VAL A 4 13.56 27.24 -14.67
N THR A 5 14.69 26.55 -14.48
CA THR A 5 14.85 25.39 -13.60
C THR A 5 14.64 25.73 -12.13
N ASP A 6 15.21 26.83 -11.62
CA ASP A 6 15.05 27.27 -10.21
C ASP A 6 13.59 27.56 -9.89
N ARG A 7 12.87 28.17 -10.84
CA ARG A 7 11.46 28.54 -10.65
C ARG A 7 10.52 27.34 -10.64
N LYS A 8 10.86 26.30 -11.42
CA LYS A 8 10.10 25.04 -11.47
C LYS A 8 10.33 24.22 -10.19
N GLN A 9 11.55 24.25 -9.65
CA GLN A 9 11.92 23.61 -8.39
C GLN A 9 11.19 24.26 -7.19
N ILE A 10 11.22 25.59 -7.09
CA ILE A 10 10.53 26.34 -6.01
C ILE A 10 9.02 26.07 -6.02
N GLY A 11 8.39 26.07 -7.21
CA GLY A 11 6.95 25.77 -7.31
C GLY A 11 6.58 24.32 -6.96
N GLN A 12 7.48 23.37 -7.18
CA GLN A 12 7.28 21.98 -6.74
C GLN A 12 7.43 21.84 -5.22
N ASP A 13 8.44 22.46 -4.63
CA ASP A 13 8.67 22.41 -3.17
C ASP A 13 7.50 23.03 -2.40
N ASP A 14 6.97 24.17 -2.85
CA ASP A 14 5.76 24.79 -2.27
C ASP A 14 4.53 23.87 -2.39
N SER A 15 4.39 23.18 -3.53
CA SER A 15 3.30 22.22 -3.76
C SER A 15 3.42 21.00 -2.84
N PHE A 16 4.63 20.49 -2.63
CA PHE A 16 4.87 19.37 -1.71
C PHE A 16 4.54 19.74 -0.27
N ASP A 17 4.91 20.93 0.19
CA ASP A 17 4.64 21.34 1.56
C ASP A 17 3.16 21.61 1.81
N LEU A 18 2.43 22.12 0.81
CA LEU A 18 0.97 22.20 0.87
C LEU A 18 0.34 20.80 0.94
N ILE A 19 0.74 19.87 0.08
CA ILE A 19 0.24 18.49 0.08
C ILE A 19 0.50 17.81 1.43
N LYS A 20 1.70 17.94 1.99
CA LYS A 20 2.04 17.37 3.31
C LYS A 20 1.15 17.92 4.42
N ARG A 21 0.81 19.21 4.40
CA ARG A 21 -0.12 19.80 5.38
C ARG A 21 -1.53 19.22 5.21
N SER A 22 -1.99 19.07 3.98
CA SER A 22 -3.31 18.49 3.67
C SER A 22 -3.45 17.02 4.07
N LEU A 23 -2.35 16.28 4.25
CA LEU A 23 -2.39 14.92 4.80
C LEU A 23 -2.85 14.86 6.27
N ASN A 24 -2.76 15.99 6.99
CA ASN A 24 -3.22 16.11 8.37
C ASN A 24 -4.55 16.88 8.49
N ASP A 25 -5.24 17.10 7.37
CA ASP A 25 -6.53 17.78 7.37
C ASP A 25 -7.58 16.93 8.11
N PRO A 26 -8.48 17.53 8.89
CA PRO A 26 -9.55 16.79 9.58
C PRO A 26 -10.49 16.04 8.61
N SER A 27 -10.72 16.54 7.39
CA SER A 27 -11.55 15.87 6.37
C SER A 27 -10.81 14.69 5.74
N SER A 28 -11.45 13.51 5.76
CA SER A 28 -10.97 12.32 5.05
C SER A 28 -10.82 12.57 3.56
N GLU A 29 -11.75 13.31 2.96
CA GLU A 29 -11.77 13.59 1.53
C GLU A 29 -10.55 14.42 1.12
N VAL A 30 -10.18 15.42 1.92
CA VAL A 30 -8.98 16.23 1.69
C VAL A 30 -7.72 15.37 1.80
N ARG A 31 -7.63 14.50 2.82
CA ARG A 31 -6.49 13.58 2.96
C ARG A 31 -6.39 12.62 1.77
N ASN A 32 -7.50 12.06 1.30
CA ASN A 32 -7.54 11.14 0.15
C ASN A 32 -7.00 11.83 -1.12
N VAL A 33 -7.49 13.04 -1.40
CA VAL A 33 -7.02 13.85 -2.53
C VAL A 33 -5.55 14.21 -2.38
N ALA A 34 -5.10 14.56 -1.18
CA ALA A 34 -3.70 14.89 -0.91
C ALA A 34 -2.77 13.70 -1.15
N VAL A 35 -3.11 12.49 -0.67
CA VAL A 35 -2.31 11.28 -0.94
C VAL A 35 -2.26 11.01 -2.45
N ARG A 36 -3.39 11.11 -3.15
CA ARG A 36 -3.44 10.92 -4.61
C ARG A 36 -2.55 11.92 -5.34
N ALA A 37 -2.71 13.21 -5.03
CA ALA A 37 -1.93 14.28 -5.64
C ALA A 37 -0.44 14.14 -5.36
N PHE A 38 -0.06 13.67 -4.16
CA PHE A 38 1.34 13.41 -3.83
C PHE A 38 1.92 12.32 -4.74
N TYR A 39 1.21 11.21 -4.86
CA TYR A 39 1.63 10.08 -5.71
C TYR A 39 1.70 10.45 -7.18
N ASP A 40 0.72 11.18 -7.71
CA ASP A 40 0.71 11.60 -9.11
C ASP A 40 1.84 12.60 -9.41
N LEU A 41 2.25 13.42 -8.42
CA LEU A 41 3.36 14.36 -8.56
C LEU A 41 4.73 13.67 -8.53
N ASN A 42 4.97 12.78 -7.56
CA ASN A 42 6.21 12.02 -7.45
C ASN A 42 6.01 10.73 -6.62
N PRO A 43 5.85 9.55 -7.27
CA PRO A 43 5.58 8.28 -6.59
C PRO A 43 6.67 7.86 -5.60
N ASP A 44 7.95 8.06 -5.95
CA ASP A 44 9.08 7.62 -5.13
C ASP A 44 9.20 8.47 -3.86
N LEU A 45 9.07 9.79 -4.01
CA LEU A 45 9.09 10.71 -2.87
C LEU A 45 7.86 10.51 -1.98
N ALA A 46 6.68 10.31 -2.57
CA ALA A 46 5.46 10.00 -1.83
C ALA A 46 5.63 8.71 -1.03
N ALA A 47 6.10 7.62 -1.66
CA ALA A 47 6.32 6.35 -0.98
C ALA A 47 7.32 6.47 0.18
N SER A 48 8.43 7.19 -0.02
CA SER A 48 9.43 7.44 1.02
C SER A 48 8.85 8.23 2.21
N PHE A 49 8.14 9.32 1.92
CA PHE A 49 7.49 10.13 2.94
C PHE A 49 6.47 9.33 3.75
N LEU A 50 5.57 8.62 3.07
CA LEU A 50 4.50 7.85 3.71
C LEU A 50 5.07 6.69 4.52
N ASN A 51 6.10 5.99 4.03
CA ASN A 51 6.80 4.99 4.83
C ASN A 51 7.39 5.59 6.12
N ASN A 52 7.94 6.81 6.07
CA ASN A 52 8.44 7.50 7.26
C ASN A 52 7.30 7.79 8.25
N VAL A 53 6.17 8.32 7.79
CA VAL A 53 4.99 8.54 8.64
C VAL A 53 4.48 7.24 9.27
N LEU A 54 4.47 6.13 8.51
CA LEU A 54 4.07 4.83 9.03
C LEU A 54 5.02 4.28 10.12
N MET A 55 6.31 4.60 10.01
CA MET A 55 7.34 4.14 10.97
C MET A 55 7.40 5.03 12.22
N GLN A 56 7.37 6.35 12.05
CA GLN A 56 7.68 7.33 13.09
C GLN A 56 6.49 8.16 13.55
N GLY A 57 5.38 8.16 12.79
CA GLY A 57 4.18 8.89 13.14
C GLY A 57 3.45 8.32 14.35
N SER A 58 2.56 9.12 14.93
CA SER A 58 1.61 8.72 15.97
C SER A 58 0.63 7.65 15.46
N PRO A 59 -0.01 6.87 16.35
CA PRO A 59 -1.03 5.90 15.95
C PRO A 59 -2.19 6.50 15.14
N GLU A 60 -2.52 7.77 15.39
CA GLU A 60 -3.55 8.50 14.64
C GLU A 60 -3.08 8.84 13.23
N GLU A 61 -1.87 9.40 13.08
CA GLU A 61 -1.29 9.68 11.75
C GLU A 61 -1.18 8.42 10.89
N ARG A 62 -0.76 7.29 11.49
CA ARG A 62 -0.69 6.00 10.79
C ARG A 62 -2.06 5.56 10.26
N ARG A 63 -3.10 5.66 11.10
CA ARG A 63 -4.48 5.32 10.71
C ARG A 63 -5.00 6.27 9.64
N ASN A 64 -4.75 7.57 9.77
CA ASN A 64 -5.20 8.58 8.81
C ASN A 64 -4.57 8.36 7.43
N ILE A 65 -3.26 8.07 7.38
CA ILE A 65 -2.56 7.74 6.14
C ILE A 65 -3.05 6.41 5.56
N GLY A 66 -3.24 5.37 6.38
CA GLY A 66 -3.80 4.10 5.93
C GLY A 66 -5.17 4.26 5.28
N ALA A 67 -6.10 4.91 5.99
CA ALA A 67 -7.41 5.22 5.48
C ALA A 67 -7.36 6.05 4.19
N ALA A 68 -6.42 7.00 4.08
CA ALA A 68 -6.28 7.83 2.88
C ALA A 68 -5.66 7.09 1.69
N LEU A 69 -4.75 6.14 1.92
CA LEU A 69 -4.22 5.26 0.87
C LEU A 69 -5.31 4.39 0.24
N VAL A 70 -6.24 3.90 1.05
CA VAL A 70 -7.41 3.14 0.56
C VAL A 70 -8.44 4.08 -0.06
N GLY A 71 -8.82 5.16 0.63
CA GLY A 71 -9.87 6.09 0.21
C GLY A 71 -9.52 6.93 -1.03
N SER A 72 -8.24 7.03 -1.39
CA SER A 72 -7.78 7.68 -2.62
C SER A 72 -7.92 6.81 -3.89
N GLY A 73 -8.27 5.52 -3.75
CA GLY A 73 -8.31 4.57 -4.86
C GLY A 73 -6.94 4.17 -5.40
N LEU A 74 -5.85 4.59 -4.73
CA LEU A 74 -4.48 4.23 -5.12
C LEU A 74 -4.23 2.73 -4.98
N ALA A 75 -4.76 2.10 -3.94
CA ALA A 75 -4.66 0.65 -3.75
C ALA A 75 -5.28 -0.12 -4.93
N ASP A 76 -6.49 0.25 -5.34
CA ASP A 76 -7.18 -0.38 -6.48
C ASP A 76 -6.40 -0.15 -7.79
N HIS A 77 -5.96 1.08 -8.02
CA HIS A 77 -5.12 1.40 -9.18
C HIS A 77 -3.81 0.59 -9.19
N ALA A 78 -3.20 0.33 -8.03
CA ALA A 78 -2.00 -0.49 -7.93
C ALA A 78 -2.28 -1.96 -8.26
N VAL A 79 -3.41 -2.51 -7.82
CA VAL A 79 -3.86 -3.86 -8.20
C VAL A 79 -4.04 -3.96 -9.71
N ASP A 80 -4.74 -3.00 -10.32
CA ASP A 80 -4.95 -2.95 -11.77
C ASP A 80 -3.63 -2.85 -12.53
N THR A 81 -2.71 -2.01 -12.05
CA THR A 81 -1.37 -1.81 -12.64
C THR A 81 -0.57 -3.12 -12.67
N LEU A 82 -0.69 -3.97 -11.65
CA LEU A 82 0.00 -5.27 -11.60
C LEU A 82 -0.56 -6.29 -12.60
N THR A 83 -1.75 -6.06 -13.15
CA THR A 83 -2.39 -6.94 -14.14
C THR A 83 -2.25 -6.45 -15.57
N GLY A 84 -1.90 -5.17 -15.76
CA GLY A 84 -1.72 -4.55 -17.07
C GLY A 84 -0.42 -4.91 -17.78
N GLU A 85 -0.36 -4.64 -19.08
CA GLU A 85 0.84 -4.82 -19.90
C GLU A 85 1.84 -3.68 -19.65
N GLY A 86 2.70 -3.82 -18.63
CA GLY A 86 3.76 -2.85 -18.36
C GLY A 86 4.57 -3.16 -17.11
N GLN A 87 5.70 -3.85 -17.27
CA GLN A 87 6.60 -4.15 -16.14
C GLN A 87 7.20 -2.90 -15.47
N GLN A 88 7.25 -1.76 -16.18
CA GLN A 88 7.88 -0.53 -15.68
C GLN A 88 7.19 0.04 -14.43
N ASN A 89 5.93 -0.31 -14.17
CA ASN A 89 5.16 0.21 -13.03
C ASN A 89 4.87 -0.84 -11.94
N ALA A 90 5.39 -2.07 -12.07
CA ALA A 90 5.12 -3.12 -11.10
C ALA A 90 5.76 -2.82 -9.73
N TYR A 91 6.97 -2.26 -9.71
CA TYR A 91 7.67 -1.91 -8.47
C TYR A 91 6.93 -0.84 -7.66
N SER A 92 6.48 0.23 -8.32
CA SER A 92 5.74 1.31 -7.65
C SER A 92 4.38 0.82 -7.14
N ALA A 93 3.69 -0.01 -7.92
CA ALA A 93 2.44 -0.65 -7.51
C ALA A 93 2.65 -1.57 -6.30
N PHE A 94 3.67 -2.44 -6.31
CA PHE A 94 4.00 -3.27 -5.16
C PHE A 94 4.40 -2.46 -3.93
N SER A 95 5.19 -1.41 -4.10
CA SER A 95 5.61 -0.52 -3.01
C SER A 95 4.40 0.14 -2.36
N LEU A 96 3.45 0.62 -3.16
CA LEU A 96 2.20 1.20 -2.69
C LEU A 96 1.33 0.17 -1.94
N LEU A 97 1.11 -1.02 -2.49
CA LEU A 97 0.37 -2.09 -1.80
C LEU A 97 1.06 -2.51 -0.48
N PHE A 98 2.39 -2.47 -0.44
CA PHE A 98 3.14 -2.75 0.78
C PHE A 98 2.95 -1.65 1.84
N LEU A 99 2.82 -0.38 1.44
CA LEU A 99 2.47 0.70 2.36
C LEU A 99 1.05 0.58 2.88
N VAL A 100 0.09 0.17 2.03
CA VAL A 100 -1.28 -0.15 2.46
C VAL A 100 -1.26 -1.24 3.53
N ALA A 101 -0.52 -2.34 3.29
CA ALA A 101 -0.34 -3.41 4.27
C ALA A 101 0.29 -2.92 5.58
N LYS A 102 1.39 -2.15 5.49
CA LYS A 102 2.09 -1.57 6.65
C LYS A 102 1.24 -0.59 7.45
N ALA A 103 0.27 0.07 6.82
CA ALA A 103 -0.67 0.94 7.50
C ALA A 103 -1.73 0.16 8.30
N GLY A 104 -1.73 -1.17 8.21
CA GLY A 104 -2.71 -2.05 8.84
C GLY A 104 -3.98 -2.25 8.02
N GLU A 105 -4.02 -1.72 6.79
CA GLU A 105 -5.14 -1.84 5.86
C GLU A 105 -5.05 -3.18 5.11
N VAL A 106 -5.30 -4.25 5.83
CA VAL A 106 -5.17 -5.62 5.32
C VAL A 106 -6.40 -6.03 4.49
N GLU A 107 -7.59 -5.52 4.82
CA GLU A 107 -8.88 -5.88 4.19
C GLU A 107 -8.89 -5.77 2.65
N PRO A 108 -8.46 -4.65 2.03
CA PRO A 108 -8.43 -4.54 0.57
C PRO A 108 -7.56 -5.62 -0.08
N LEU A 109 -6.42 -5.93 0.53
CA LEU A 109 -5.48 -6.93 0.04
C LEU A 109 -6.03 -8.36 0.23
N MET A 110 -6.81 -8.60 1.28
CA MET A 110 -7.50 -9.88 1.47
C MET A 110 -8.54 -10.13 0.38
N ARG A 111 -9.31 -9.10 -0.02
CA ARG A 111 -10.26 -9.21 -1.13
C ARG A 111 -9.58 -9.57 -2.44
N VAL A 112 -8.40 -9.00 -2.71
CA VAL A 112 -7.59 -9.40 -3.88
C VAL A 112 -7.23 -10.88 -3.80
N ILE A 113 -6.81 -11.38 -2.63
CA ILE A 113 -6.48 -12.80 -2.45
C ILE A 113 -7.71 -13.69 -2.60
N GLU A 114 -8.90 -13.23 -2.24
CA GLU A 114 -10.12 -14.04 -2.27
C GLU A 114 -10.71 -14.12 -3.68
N ASP A 115 -10.85 -12.97 -4.35
CA ASP A 115 -11.77 -12.81 -5.48
C ASP A 115 -11.09 -12.56 -6.82
N HIS A 116 -9.82 -12.15 -6.83
CA HIS A 116 -9.17 -11.75 -8.08
C HIS A 116 -8.99 -12.94 -9.05
N PRO A 117 -9.24 -12.79 -10.37
CA PRO A 117 -9.12 -13.90 -11.32
C PRO A 117 -7.67 -14.34 -11.55
N ASN A 118 -6.70 -13.43 -11.44
CA ASN A 118 -5.27 -13.72 -11.65
C ASN A 118 -4.63 -14.40 -10.43
N ILE A 119 -4.30 -15.69 -10.56
CA ILE A 119 -3.63 -16.48 -9.51
C ILE A 119 -2.24 -15.94 -9.14
N GLN A 120 -1.46 -15.46 -10.11
CA GLN A 120 -0.12 -14.94 -9.83
C GLN A 120 -0.18 -13.68 -8.97
N LEU A 121 -1.14 -12.79 -9.23
CA LEU A 121 -1.37 -11.61 -8.40
C LEU A 121 -1.75 -12.02 -6.97
N ARG A 122 -2.68 -12.97 -6.81
CA ARG A 122 -3.07 -13.49 -5.48
C ARG A 122 -1.87 -14.03 -4.71
N LEU A 123 -1.01 -14.81 -5.37
CA LEU A 123 0.22 -15.34 -4.76
C LEU A 123 1.20 -14.23 -4.38
N ALA A 124 1.33 -13.20 -5.22
CA ALA A 124 2.18 -12.06 -4.94
C ALA A 124 1.67 -11.25 -3.72
N VAL A 125 0.36 -11.03 -3.62
CA VAL A 125 -0.25 -10.34 -2.47
C VAL A 125 -0.09 -11.16 -1.18
N ILE A 126 -0.19 -12.49 -1.22
CA ILE A 126 0.09 -13.35 -0.06
C ILE A 126 1.52 -13.14 0.43
N LYS A 127 2.51 -13.18 -0.48
CA LYS A 127 3.92 -12.96 -0.13
C LYS A 127 4.16 -11.55 0.42
N LEU A 128 3.56 -10.54 -0.21
CA LEU A 128 3.65 -9.15 0.22
C LEU A 128 3.12 -8.97 1.65
N LEU A 129 1.95 -9.53 1.93
CA LEU A 129 1.35 -9.49 3.27
C LEU A 129 2.24 -10.22 4.28
N ALA A 130 2.76 -11.41 3.95
CA ALA A 130 3.66 -12.15 4.83
C ALA A 130 4.91 -11.33 5.22
N LEU A 131 5.45 -10.56 4.27
CA LEU A 131 6.64 -9.71 4.48
C LEU A 131 6.34 -8.36 5.17
N SER A 132 5.08 -7.96 5.30
CA SER A 132 4.72 -6.65 5.85
C SER A 132 4.91 -6.55 7.36
N GLY A 133 4.96 -7.69 8.07
CA GLY A 133 5.11 -7.75 9.53
C GLY A 133 3.87 -7.34 10.33
N GLU A 134 2.73 -7.09 9.67
CA GLU A 134 1.52 -6.63 10.35
C GLU A 134 0.89 -7.76 11.20
N PRO A 135 0.71 -7.58 12.53
CA PRO A 135 0.30 -8.66 13.43
C PRO A 135 -1.03 -9.33 13.07
N LYS A 136 -1.95 -8.58 12.47
CA LYS A 136 -3.30 -9.06 12.09
C LYS A 136 -3.29 -10.09 10.95
N ILE A 137 -2.19 -10.18 10.20
CA ILE A 137 -2.09 -11.02 9.00
C ILE A 137 -2.19 -12.51 9.33
N LEU A 138 -1.60 -12.95 10.45
CA LEU A 138 -1.70 -14.36 10.87
C LEU A 138 -3.15 -14.78 11.05
N THR A 139 -3.94 -13.99 11.78
CA THR A 139 -5.37 -14.26 11.99
C THR A 139 -6.13 -14.30 10.67
N ALA A 140 -5.87 -13.33 9.78
CA ALA A 140 -6.48 -13.28 8.46
C ALA A 140 -6.14 -14.52 7.61
N PHE A 141 -4.87 -14.94 7.62
CA PHE A 141 -4.40 -16.12 6.90
C PHE A 141 -4.96 -17.43 7.46
N TYR A 142 -5.09 -17.57 8.79
CA TYR A 142 -5.79 -18.72 9.37
C TYR A 142 -7.24 -18.83 8.90
N GLY A 143 -7.91 -17.69 8.71
CA GLY A 143 -9.24 -17.64 8.10
C GLY A 143 -9.23 -18.17 6.65
N LEU A 144 -8.32 -17.67 5.81
CA LEU A 144 -8.18 -18.12 4.42
C LEU A 144 -7.83 -19.60 4.30
N ALA A 145 -6.92 -20.11 5.14
CA ALA A 145 -6.47 -21.50 5.07
C ALA A 145 -7.61 -22.53 5.31
N GLN A 146 -8.68 -22.11 5.96
CA GLN A 146 -9.87 -22.92 6.23
C GLN A 146 -10.95 -22.83 5.13
N ARG A 147 -10.86 -21.84 4.24
CA ARG A 147 -11.84 -21.64 3.16
C ARG A 147 -11.63 -22.65 2.02
N ARG A 148 -12.52 -23.64 1.94
CA ARG A 148 -12.47 -24.70 0.91
C ARG A 148 -12.77 -24.20 -0.52
N SER A 149 -13.37 -23.03 -0.67
CA SER A 149 -13.66 -22.41 -1.97
C SER A 149 -12.43 -21.85 -2.68
N LEU A 150 -11.35 -21.54 -1.95
CA LEU A 150 -10.12 -21.01 -2.56
C LEU A 150 -9.39 -22.10 -3.35
N PRO A 151 -8.72 -21.77 -4.47
CA PRO A 151 -7.88 -22.72 -5.19
C PRO A 151 -6.82 -23.38 -4.30
N SER A 152 -6.44 -24.62 -4.60
CA SER A 152 -5.46 -25.40 -3.82
C SER A 152 -4.14 -24.67 -3.65
N GLU A 153 -3.66 -24.03 -4.71
CA GLU A 153 -2.42 -23.28 -4.81
C GLU A 153 -2.41 -22.10 -3.85
N ILE A 154 -3.53 -21.37 -3.79
CA ILE A 154 -3.73 -20.23 -2.88
C ILE A 154 -3.72 -20.72 -1.43
N ARG A 155 -4.46 -21.81 -1.12
CA ARG A 155 -4.47 -22.37 0.24
C ARG A 155 -3.09 -22.86 0.69
N SER A 156 -2.34 -23.50 -0.21
CA SER A 156 -0.97 -23.96 0.07
C SER A 156 -0.04 -22.79 0.32
N ALA A 157 -0.11 -21.73 -0.51
CA ALA A 157 0.69 -20.53 -0.33
C ALA A 157 0.37 -19.80 0.99
N VAL A 158 -0.90 -19.71 1.37
CA VAL A 158 -1.31 -19.15 2.68
C VAL A 158 -0.73 -19.97 3.84
N ARG A 159 -0.79 -21.30 3.78
CA ARG A 159 -0.21 -22.17 4.83
C ARG A 159 1.29 -22.02 4.95
N GLU A 160 1.99 -21.95 3.82
CA GLU A 160 3.42 -21.69 3.79
C GLU A 160 3.74 -20.33 4.41
N ALA A 161 2.99 -19.29 4.07
CA ALA A 161 3.17 -17.96 4.66
C ALA A 161 2.95 -17.96 6.18
N ILE A 162 1.91 -18.66 6.69
CA ILE A 162 1.69 -18.84 8.13
C ILE A 162 2.91 -19.48 8.79
N PHE A 163 3.45 -20.54 8.18
CA PHE A 163 4.63 -21.24 8.69
C PHE A 163 5.87 -20.34 8.75
N GLN A 164 6.10 -19.55 7.71
CA GLN A 164 7.22 -18.59 7.64
C GLN A 164 7.11 -17.52 8.73
N ILE A 165 5.96 -16.83 8.81
CA ILE A 165 5.73 -15.77 9.82
C ILE A 165 5.86 -16.33 11.25
N SER A 166 5.45 -17.58 11.47
CA SER A 166 5.52 -18.21 12.80
C SER A 166 6.94 -18.62 13.21
N ARG A 167 7.89 -18.68 12.26
CA ARG A 167 9.29 -19.08 12.49
C ARG A 167 10.25 -17.91 12.58
N GLU A 168 9.85 -16.71 12.16
CA GLU A 168 10.68 -15.53 12.27
C GLU A 168 10.76 -15.06 13.74
N PRO A 169 11.97 -14.86 14.29
CA PRO A 169 12.12 -14.25 15.61
C PRO A 169 11.62 -12.81 15.53
N ARG A 170 10.64 -12.47 16.39
CA ARG A 170 10.10 -11.11 16.52
C ARG A 170 11.03 -10.19 17.29
#